data_AF-A0A7S2K8M4-F1
#
_entry.id   AF-A0A7S2K8M4-F1
#
_cell.length_a   1.000
_cell.length_b   1.000
_cell.length_c   1.000
_cell.angle_alpha   90.00
_cell.angle_beta   90.00
_cell.angle_gamma   90.00
#
_symmetry.space_group_name_H-M   'P 1'
#
loop_
_entity.id
_entity.type
_entity.pdbx_description
1 polymer ?
#
loop_
_entity_poly.entity_id
_entity_poly.type
_entity_poly.pdbx_seq_one_letter_code
_entity_poly.pdbx_strand_id
1 'polypeptide(L)'
;MIILGVQGEAQMEIFQSWNHSKILTYAAYWGIFYVCLDVLVTKFTLVFLSWLIEETKDINLIAVTGIIIIAGLILFLLPPIPGVPIYLTSGIVLTSVVGRDSLGSITAAIAYPCAVSLGLKLLACTLQQGSVGVLCFQHRLIPYFLA
;
A
#
# COMPACT_ATOMS: atom_id res chain seq x y z
N MET A 1 8.92 -31.86 -20.26
CA MET A 1 7.45 -31.72 -20.35
C MET A 1 6.70 -32.80 -19.56
N ILE A 2 7.10 -34.07 -19.62
CA ILE A 2 6.45 -35.18 -18.89
C ILE A 2 6.55 -35.05 -17.35
N ILE A 3 7.66 -34.52 -16.82
CA ILE A 3 7.85 -34.35 -15.36
C ILE A 3 6.86 -33.33 -14.73
N LEU A 4 6.43 -32.31 -15.48
CA LEU A 4 5.44 -31.33 -15.00
C LEU A 4 4.02 -31.92 -14.92
N GLY A 5 3.70 -32.91 -15.78
CA GLY A 5 2.39 -33.58 -15.76
C GLY A 5 2.21 -34.43 -14.51
N VAL A 6 3.22 -35.24 -14.17
CA VAL A 6 3.18 -36.13 -12.99
C VAL A 6 3.07 -35.36 -11.68
N GLN A 7 3.75 -34.21 -11.58
CA GLN A 7 3.65 -33.35 -10.38
C GLN A 7 2.29 -32.66 -10.29
N GLY A 8 1.67 -32.29 -11.42
CA GLY A 8 0.35 -31.68 -11.45
C GLY A 8 -0.77 -32.62 -10.98
N GLU A 9 -0.71 -33.89 -11.41
CA GLU A 9 -1.70 -34.91 -11.01
C GLU A 9 -1.65 -35.20 -9.50
N ALA A 10 -0.46 -35.31 -8.92
CA ALA A 10 -0.29 -35.50 -7.47
C ALA A 10 -0.83 -34.31 -6.66
N GLN A 11 -0.65 -33.06 -7.13
CA GLN A 11 -1.21 -31.88 -6.46
C GLN A 11 -2.75 -31.79 -6.61
N MET A 12 -3.29 -32.26 -7.74
CA MET A 12 -4.74 -32.33 -7.95
C MET A 12 -5.41 -33.35 -7.03
N GLU A 13 -4.81 -34.52 -6.81
CA GLU A 13 -5.36 -35.51 -5.86
C GLU A 13 -5.40 -34.95 -4.44
N ILE A 14 -4.34 -34.26 -4.02
CA ILE A 14 -4.29 -33.57 -2.73
C ILE A 14 -5.37 -32.49 -2.65
N PHE A 15 -5.54 -31.66 -3.69
CA PHE A 15 -6.56 -30.62 -3.74
C PHE A 15 -7.98 -31.21 -3.69
N GLN A 16 -8.26 -32.30 -4.41
CA GLN A 16 -9.57 -32.95 -4.41
C GLN A 16 -9.93 -33.58 -3.06
N SER A 17 -8.93 -34.02 -2.29
CA SER A 17 -9.14 -34.54 -0.93
C SER A 17 -9.54 -33.46 0.08
N TRP A 18 -9.38 -32.18 -0.27
CA TRP A 18 -9.71 -31.09 0.63
C TRP A 18 -11.21 -30.92 0.78
N ASN A 19 -11.62 -30.59 1.99
CA ASN A 19 -13.02 -30.26 2.26
C ASN A 19 -13.32 -28.85 1.73
N HIS A 20 -13.64 -28.75 0.44
CA HIS A 20 -13.92 -27.51 -0.28
C HIS A 20 -14.93 -26.62 0.46
N SER A 21 -15.96 -27.21 1.08
CA SER A 21 -16.98 -26.49 1.84
C SER A 21 -16.40 -25.76 3.06
N LYS A 22 -15.49 -26.40 3.82
CA LYS A 22 -14.82 -25.76 4.95
C LYS A 22 -13.91 -24.63 4.50
N ILE A 23 -13.13 -24.84 3.44
CA ILE A 23 -12.20 -23.84 2.90
C ILE A 23 -12.94 -22.61 2.39
N LEU A 24 -14.02 -22.82 1.63
CA LEU A 24 -14.84 -21.73 1.12
C LEU A 24 -15.51 -20.94 2.24
N THR A 25 -15.97 -21.62 3.31
CA THR A 25 -16.56 -20.98 4.48
C THR A 25 -15.54 -20.10 5.21
N TYR A 26 -14.33 -20.60 5.46
CA TYR A 26 -13.26 -19.80 6.08
C TYR A 26 -12.82 -18.63 5.19
N ALA A 27 -12.70 -18.84 3.88
CA ALA A 27 -12.38 -17.77 2.94
C ALA A 27 -13.44 -16.66 2.92
N ALA A 28 -14.72 -17.02 3.00
CA ALA A 28 -15.82 -16.06 3.09
C ALA A 28 -15.78 -15.24 4.39
N TYR A 29 -15.53 -15.89 5.55
CA TYR A 29 -15.38 -15.17 6.83
C TYR A 29 -14.19 -14.22 6.82
N TRP A 30 -13.04 -14.64 6.29
CA TRP A 30 -11.87 -13.77 6.13
C TRP A 30 -12.13 -12.61 5.15
N GLY A 31 -12.87 -12.86 4.06
CA GLY A 31 -13.26 -11.81 3.11
C GLY A 31 -14.17 -10.76 3.74
N ILE A 32 -15.19 -11.18 4.49
CA ILE A 32 -16.10 -10.26 5.19
C ILE A 32 -15.32 -9.45 6.24
N PHE A 33 -14.48 -10.10 7.02
CA PHE A 33 -13.64 -9.43 8.02
C PHE A 33 -12.70 -8.39 7.38
N TYR A 34 -12.06 -8.73 6.26
CA TYR A 34 -11.19 -7.82 5.52
C TYR A 34 -11.94 -6.59 5.00
N VAL A 35 -13.12 -6.78 4.39
CA VAL A 35 -13.94 -5.67 3.89
C VAL A 35 -14.41 -4.75 5.03
N CYS A 36 -14.81 -5.32 6.18
CA CYS A 36 -15.17 -4.52 7.35
C CYS A 36 -13.99 -3.68 7.87
N LEU A 37 -12.80 -4.27 7.95
CA LEU A 37 -11.59 -3.55 8.35
C LEU A 37 -11.23 -2.44 7.36
N ASP A 38 -11.26 -2.72 6.06
CA ASP A 38 -10.95 -1.75 5.00
C ASP A 38 -11.87 -0.52 5.08
N VAL A 39 -13.18 -0.72 5.25
CA VAL A 39 -14.13 0.39 5.38
C VAL A 39 -13.85 1.24 6.63
N LEU A 40 -13.58 0.60 7.77
CA LEU A 40 -13.29 1.30 9.03
C LEU A 40 -11.99 2.10 8.94
N VAL A 41 -10.94 1.47 8.42
CA VAL A 41 -9.62 2.08 8.24
C VAL A 41 -9.68 3.23 7.24
N THR A 42 -10.46 3.10 6.16
CA THR A 42 -10.66 4.17 5.16
C THR A 42 -11.27 5.42 5.78
N LYS A 43 -12.34 5.26 6.58
CA LYS A 43 -13.00 6.39 7.23
C LYS A 43 -12.10 7.06 8.26
N PHE A 44 -11.39 6.26 9.06
CA PHE A 44 -10.44 6.80 10.04
C PHE A 44 -9.28 7.54 9.37
N THR A 45 -8.72 6.97 8.30
CA THR A 45 -7.63 7.58 7.52
C THR A 45 -8.07 8.93 6.97
N LEU A 46 -9.28 9.05 6.42
CA LEU A 46 -9.80 10.34 5.91
C LEU A 46 -9.88 11.41 7.00
N VAL A 47 -10.35 11.06 8.20
CA VAL A 47 -10.42 11.99 9.33
C VAL A 47 -9.03 12.42 9.78
N PHE A 48 -8.11 11.47 9.95
CA PHE A 48 -6.72 11.73 10.29
C PHE A 48 -6.04 12.65 9.26
N LEU A 49 -6.28 12.39 7.97
CA LEU A 49 -5.69 13.14 6.89
C LEU A 49 -6.28 14.55 6.76
N SER A 50 -7.57 14.72 7.07
CA SER A 50 -8.21 16.04 7.18
C SER A 50 -7.62 16.86 8.32
N TRP A 51 -7.35 16.24 9.47
CA TRP A 51 -6.68 16.90 10.58
C TRP A 51 -5.23 17.28 10.23
N LEU A 52 -4.50 16.38 9.55
CA LEU A 52 -3.13 16.65 9.08
C LEU A 52 -3.08 17.87 8.14
N ILE A 53 -4.07 18.03 7.25
CA ILE A 53 -4.17 19.21 6.37
C ILE A 53 -4.20 20.50 7.20
N GLU A 54 -4.96 20.53 8.29
CA GLU A 54 -5.16 21.72 9.10
C GLU A 54 -3.89 22.15 9.83
N GLU A 55 -3.19 21.21 10.46
CA GLU A 55 -1.91 21.46 11.15
C GLU A 55 -0.79 21.88 10.19
N THR A 56 -0.89 21.46 8.92
CA THR A 56 0.15 21.71 7.91
C THR A 56 -0.04 23.05 7.18
N LYS A 57 -1.10 23.80 7.47
CA LYS A 57 -1.43 25.06 6.78
C LYS A 57 -0.39 26.16 6.97
N ASP A 58 0.27 26.24 8.12
CA ASP A 58 1.12 27.39 8.47
C ASP A 58 2.63 27.06 8.48
N ILE A 59 3.01 25.92 7.93
CA ILE A 59 4.38 25.40 7.96
C ILE A 59 5.08 25.62 6.60
N ASN A 60 6.39 25.83 6.62
CA ASN A 60 7.24 25.96 5.42
C ASN A 60 7.17 24.72 4.49
N LEU A 61 7.26 24.94 3.17
CA LEU A 61 7.14 23.92 2.11
C LEU A 61 7.96 22.65 2.30
N ILE A 62 9.21 22.79 2.74
CA ILE A 62 10.12 21.65 2.93
C ILE A 62 9.63 20.75 4.06
N ALA A 63 9.22 21.33 5.19
CA ALA A 63 8.73 20.58 6.34
C ALA A 63 7.39 19.90 6.04
N VAL A 64 6.49 20.60 5.33
CA VAL A 64 5.21 20.06 4.83
C VAL A 64 5.43 18.83 3.94
N THR A 65 6.37 18.93 2.99
CA THR A 65 6.70 17.83 2.07
C THR A 65 7.25 16.62 2.84
N GLY A 66 8.13 16.84 3.83
CA GLY A 66 8.67 15.78 4.67
C GLY A 66 7.60 15.05 5.49
N ILE A 67 6.68 15.79 6.10
CA ILE A 67 5.57 15.22 6.88
C ILE A 67 4.66 14.36 6.00
N ILE A 68 4.32 14.83 4.79
CA ILE A 68 3.49 14.08 3.84
C ILE A 68 4.19 12.81 3.37
N ILE A 69 5.51 12.86 3.11
CA ILE A 69 6.28 11.68 2.72
C ILE A 69 6.27 10.64 3.84
N ILE A 70 6.55 11.04 5.08
CA ILE A 70 6.58 10.12 6.23
C ILE A 70 5.18 9.54 6.50
N ALA A 71 4.15 10.39 6.55
CA ALA A 71 2.78 9.95 6.76
C ALA A 71 2.32 9.00 5.65
N GLY A 72 2.61 9.32 4.38
CA GLY A 72 2.28 8.47 3.25
C GLY A 72 3.05 7.13 3.26
N LEU A 73 4.32 7.12 3.66
CA LEU A 73 5.09 5.87 3.80
C LEU A 73 4.50 4.96 4.87
N ILE A 74 4.10 5.49 6.03
CA ILE A 74 3.45 4.72 7.09
C ILE A 74 2.11 4.16 6.60
N LEU A 75 1.30 5.01 5.95
CA LEU A 75 -0.01 4.61 5.42
C LEU A 75 0.10 3.55 4.31
N PHE A 76 1.12 3.61 3.45
CA PHE A 76 1.32 2.58 2.43
C PHE A 76 1.86 1.28 3.00
N LEU A 77 2.64 1.31 4.08
CA LEU A 77 3.21 0.08 4.66
C LEU A 77 2.11 -0.84 5.24
N LEU A 78 0.93 -0.31 5.56
CA LEU A 78 -0.21 -1.07 6.02
C LEU A 78 -1.07 -1.55 4.83
N PRO A 79 -1.28 -2.88 4.65
CA PRO A 79 -2.05 -3.42 3.53
C PRO A 79 -3.54 -3.03 3.46
N PRO A 80 -4.29 -2.80 4.57
CA PRO A 80 -5.71 -2.47 4.49
C PRO A 80 -6.01 -0.99 4.18
N ILE A 81 -5.00 -0.17 3.90
CA ILE A 81 -5.19 1.27 3.69
C ILE A 81 -5.31 1.56 2.20
N PRO A 82 -6.43 2.16 1.73
CA PRO A 82 -6.53 2.58 0.34
C PRO A 82 -5.58 3.75 0.06
N GLY A 83 -4.83 3.67 -1.03
CA GLY A 83 -3.87 4.70 -1.43
C GLY A 83 -4.50 6.00 -1.98
N VAL A 84 -5.78 6.00 -2.33
CA VAL A 84 -6.42 7.13 -3.02
C VAL A 84 -6.44 8.42 -2.18
N PRO A 85 -6.83 8.40 -0.89
CA PRO A 85 -6.90 9.60 -0.07
C PRO A 85 -5.57 10.34 0.10
N ILE A 86 -4.45 9.63 0.23
CA ILE A 86 -3.13 10.25 0.43
C ILE A 86 -2.66 11.04 -0.78
N TYR A 87 -2.95 10.57 -2.00
CA TYR A 87 -2.63 11.33 -3.21
C TYR A 87 -3.47 12.61 -3.32
N LEU A 88 -4.75 12.53 -2.93
CA LEU A 88 -5.65 13.68 -2.96
C LEU A 88 -5.24 14.75 -1.94
N THR A 89 -4.93 14.35 -0.71
CA THR A 89 -4.44 15.28 0.31
C THR A 89 -3.07 15.86 -0.03
N SER A 90 -2.14 15.03 -0.52
CA SER A 90 -0.82 15.50 -0.99
C SER A 90 -0.97 16.58 -2.08
N GLY A 91 -1.89 16.36 -3.03
CA GLY A 91 -2.23 17.34 -4.06
C GLY A 91 -2.78 18.65 -3.49
N ILE A 92 -3.73 18.59 -2.57
CA ILE A 92 -4.35 19.79 -1.97
C ILE A 92 -3.34 20.58 -1.13
N VAL A 93 -2.57 19.91 -0.27
CA VAL A 93 -1.64 20.59 0.65
C VAL A 93 -0.46 21.17 -0.11
N LEU A 94 0.20 20.39 -0.96
CA LEU A 94 1.40 20.87 -1.66
C LEU A 94 1.06 21.95 -2.69
N THR A 95 -0.08 21.87 -3.38
CA THR A 95 -0.52 22.98 -4.27
C THR A 95 -0.76 24.26 -3.49
N SER A 96 -1.38 24.18 -2.30
CA SER A 96 -1.67 25.34 -1.47
C SER A 96 -0.41 26.03 -0.93
N VAL A 97 0.65 25.26 -0.64
CA VAL A 97 1.91 25.80 -0.12
C VAL A 97 2.82 26.30 -1.25
N VAL A 98 2.90 25.57 -2.38
CA VAL A 98 3.63 26.02 -3.59
C VAL A 98 3.04 27.31 -4.14
N GLY A 99 1.71 27.47 -4.07
CA GLY A 99 1.02 28.70 -4.46
C GLY A 99 1.34 29.90 -3.56
N ARG A 100 1.75 29.68 -2.31
CA ARG A 100 2.15 30.74 -1.36
C ARG A 100 3.62 31.12 -1.53
N ASP A 101 4.50 30.14 -1.71
CA ASP A 101 5.97 30.33 -1.79
C ASP A 101 6.46 30.83 -3.17
N SER A 102 5.57 31.41 -3.99
CA SER A 102 5.93 32.14 -5.22
C SER A 102 6.57 31.31 -6.36
N LEU A 103 6.37 29.98 -6.40
CA LEU A 103 6.48 29.23 -7.66
C LEU A 103 5.21 29.48 -8.48
N GLY A 104 5.03 30.74 -8.92
CA GLY A 104 3.79 31.31 -9.47
C GLY A 104 3.33 30.76 -10.83
N SER A 105 3.80 29.58 -11.24
CA SER A 105 3.34 28.91 -12.45
C SER A 105 2.42 27.75 -12.09
N ILE A 106 1.23 27.74 -12.69
CA ILE A 106 0.23 26.67 -12.56
C ILE A 106 0.86 25.29 -12.85
N THR A 107 1.84 25.25 -13.75
CA THR A 107 2.56 24.01 -14.11
C THR A 107 3.43 23.50 -12.97
N ALA A 108 4.11 24.38 -12.23
CA ALA A 108 4.94 23.99 -11.08
C ALA A 108 4.08 23.49 -9.92
N ALA A 109 2.92 24.12 -9.69
CA ALA A 109 1.96 23.70 -8.67
C ALA A 109 1.38 22.30 -8.92
N ILE A 110 1.26 21.87 -10.18
CA ILE A 110 0.77 20.53 -10.54
C ILE A 110 1.93 19.53 -10.61
N ALA A 111 3.05 19.91 -11.22
CA ALA A 111 4.17 19.00 -11.44
C ALA A 111 4.82 18.56 -10.12
N TYR A 112 4.94 19.46 -9.14
CA TYR A 112 5.56 19.18 -7.84
C TYR A 112 4.85 18.08 -7.04
N PRO A 113 3.54 18.19 -6.70
CA PRO A 113 2.81 17.12 -5.99
C PRO A 113 2.75 15.82 -6.77
N CYS A 114 2.68 15.87 -8.11
CA CYS A 114 2.75 14.67 -8.95
C CYS A 114 4.09 13.94 -8.80
N ALA A 115 5.21 14.68 -8.85
CA ALA A 115 6.55 14.11 -8.67
C ALA A 115 6.74 13.53 -7.27
N VAL A 116 6.30 14.25 -6.23
CA VAL A 116 6.37 13.78 -4.83
C VAL A 116 5.53 12.51 -4.64
N SER A 117 4.32 12.48 -5.19
CA SER A 117 3.44 11.31 -5.09
C SER A 117 3.98 10.08 -5.81
N LEU A 118 4.61 10.27 -6.97
CA LEU A 118 5.25 9.19 -7.73
C LEU A 118 6.48 8.65 -6.98
N GLY A 119 7.33 9.53 -6.46
CA GLY A 119 8.49 9.15 -5.66
C GLY A 119 8.11 8.38 -4.40
N LEU A 120 7.08 8.84 -3.69
CA LEU A 120 6.57 8.20 -2.48
C LEU A 120 6.06 6.78 -2.77
N LYS A 121 5.33 6.58 -3.87
CA LYS A 121 4.86 5.25 -4.27
C LYS A 121 6.02 4.30 -4.59
N LEU A 122 7.03 4.76 -5.30
CA LEU A 122 8.22 3.96 -5.62
C LEU A 122 8.99 3.57 -4.35
N LEU A 123 9.16 4.50 -3.41
CA LEU A 123 9.80 4.24 -2.12
C LEU A 123 9.01 3.24 -1.26
N ALA A 124 7.68 3.35 -1.24
CA ALA A 124 6.83 2.40 -0.54
C ALA A 124 6.96 0.99 -1.15
N CYS A 125 6.94 0.88 -2.48
CA CYS A 125 7.09 -0.39 -3.19
C CYS A 125 8.45 -1.04 -2.93
N THR A 126 9.56 -0.29 -2.91
CA THR A 126 10.88 -0.86 -2.61
C THR A 126 10.98 -1.34 -1.16
N LEU A 127 10.42 -0.60 -0.20
CA LEU A 127 10.39 -1.02 1.21
C LEU A 127 9.53 -2.27 1.44
N GLN A 128 8.37 -2.36 0.79
CA GLN A 128 7.49 -3.53 0.85
C GLN A 128 8.13 -4.75 0.17
N GLN A 129 8.78 -4.56 -0.98
CA GLN A 129 9.49 -5.64 -1.68
C GLN A 129 10.70 -6.13 -0.87
N GLY A 130 11.39 -5.24 -0.15
CA GLY A 130 12.46 -5.62 0.77
C GLY A 130 11.96 -6.41 1.98
N SER A 131 10.84 -6.00 2.58
CA SER A 131 10.34 -6.59 3.83
C SER A 131 9.56 -7.90 3.61
N VAL A 132 8.70 -7.95 2.59
CA VAL A 132 7.84 -9.11 2.31
C VAL A 132 8.46 -10.05 1.27
N GLY A 133 9.19 -9.50 0.29
CA GLY A 133 9.81 -10.29 -0.79
C GLY A 133 10.92 -11.20 -0.30
N VAL A 134 11.75 -10.75 0.65
CA VAL A 134 12.82 -11.58 1.24
C VAL A 134 12.22 -12.72 2.08
N LEU A 135 11.15 -12.46 2.83
CA LEU A 135 10.47 -13.47 3.65
C LEU A 135 9.85 -14.59 2.78
N CYS A 136 9.23 -14.23 1.66
CA CYS A 136 8.62 -15.19 0.73
C CYS A 136 9.68 -16.02 -0.04
N PHE A 137 10.81 -15.41 -0.40
CA PHE A 137 11.92 -16.13 -1.05
C PHE A 137 12.59 -17.14 -0.10
N GLN A 138 12.76 -16.79 1.18
CA GLN A 138 13.31 -17.68 2.21
C GLN A 138 12.46 -18.96 2.39
N HIS A 139 11.13 -18.84 2.44
CA HIS A 139 10.23 -19.98 2.68
C HIS A 139 10.16 -20.96 1.48
N ARG A 140 10.56 -20.53 0.27
CA ARG A 140 10.59 -21.40 -0.92
C ARG A 140 11.89 -22.22 -1.04
N LEU A 141 12.99 -21.80 -0.39
CA LEU A 141 14.30 -22.47 -0.47
C LEU A 141 14.59 -23.48 0.66
N ILE A 142 13.98 -23.31 1.85
CA ILE A 142 14.15 -24.23 2.98
C ILE A 142 13.79 -25.70 2.67
N PRO A 143 12.75 -26.05 1.89
CA PRO A 143 12.45 -27.46 1.60
C PRO A 143 13.45 -28.12 0.64
N TYR A 144 14.38 -27.38 0.02
CA TYR A 144 15.41 -27.93 -0.88
C TYR A 144 16.79 -28.10 -0.23
N PHE A 145 17.00 -27.57 0.98
CA PHE A 145 18.29 -27.65 1.68
C PHE A 145 18.29 -28.64 2.86
N LEU A 146 17.11 -29.15 3.23
CA LEU A 146 16.88 -30.14 4.30
C LEU A 146 16.43 -31.51 3.76
N ALA A 147 16.56 -31.74 2.45
CA ALA A 147 16.31 -33.01 1.77
C ALA A 147 17.61 -33.57 1.19
#